data_AF-A0A8S2AWU2-F1
#
_entry.id   AF-A0A8S2AWU2-F1
#
_cell.length_a   1.000
_cell.length_b   1.000
_cell.length_c   1.000
_cell.angle_alpha   90.00
_cell.angle_beta   90.00
_cell.angle_gamma   90.00
#
_symmetry.space_group_name_H-M   'P 1'
#
loop_
_entity.id
_entity.type
_entity.pdbx_description
1 polymer ?
#
loop_
_entity_poly.entity_id
_entity_poly.type
_entity_poly.pdbx_seq_one_letter_code
_entity_poly.pdbx_strand_id
1 'polypeptide(L)'
;MAMKASLKGKYDADKTSGIGSLAFNAGDIKLRATMTDATLVAGPTLTGLSLAVEKPGSFMIEYNVPKKDVRFQFMNTIRIAEKPLNLTYIHSRADNRTIVDGSLVIDSANKLSANHMVGTNNYF
;
A
#
# COMPACT_ATOMS: atom_id res chain seq x y z
N MET A 1 3.54 -27.22 -1.94
CA MET A 1 3.42 -25.81 -2.37
C MET A 1 4.82 -25.21 -2.45
N ALA A 2 5.21 -24.63 -3.59
CA ALA A 2 6.50 -23.97 -3.73
C ALA A 2 6.37 -22.49 -3.34
N MET A 3 7.20 -22.03 -2.40
CA MET A 3 7.28 -20.61 -2.02
C MET A 3 7.98 -19.83 -3.14
N LYS A 4 7.37 -18.72 -3.58
CA LYS A 4 7.91 -17.87 -4.65
C LYS A 4 8.46 -16.58 -4.07
N ALA A 5 9.75 -16.35 -4.26
CA ALA A 5 10.39 -15.08 -3.91
C ALA A 5 10.61 -14.23 -5.16
N SER A 6 10.57 -12.90 -5.01
CA SER A 6 10.90 -11.95 -6.07
C SER A 6 11.76 -10.83 -5.51
N LEU A 7 12.81 -10.46 -6.26
CA LEU A 7 13.64 -9.28 -6.00
C LEU A 7 13.45 -8.29 -7.15
N LYS A 8 13.18 -7.02 -6.83
CA LYS A 8 13.06 -5.93 -7.80
C LYS A 8 13.96 -4.79 -7.37
N GLY A 9 14.79 -4.29 -8.29
CA GLY A 9 15.66 -3.15 -8.08
C GLY A 9 15.45 -2.10 -9.15
N LYS A 10 15.54 -0.82 -8.79
CA LYS A 10 15.65 0.30 -9.72
C LYS A 10 16.72 1.25 -9.20
N TYR A 11 17.60 1.70 -10.07
CA TYR A 11 18.62 2.69 -9.76
C TYR A 11 18.50 3.86 -10.73
N ASP A 12 18.57 5.08 -10.21
CA ASP A 12 18.51 6.31 -10.98
C ASP A 12 19.81 7.10 -10.78
N ALA A 13 20.64 7.13 -11.81
CA ALA A 13 21.99 7.72 -11.74
C ALA A 13 21.93 9.23 -11.49
N ASP A 14 20.88 9.90 -11.95
CA ASP A 14 20.69 11.35 -11.79
C ASP A 14 20.27 11.73 -10.35
N LYS A 15 19.78 10.78 -9.57
CA LYS A 15 19.26 11.02 -8.20
C LYS A 15 20.12 10.42 -7.09
N THR A 16 21.21 9.72 -7.42
CA THR A 16 22.06 8.98 -6.46
C THR A 16 21.27 8.08 -5.50
N SER A 17 20.06 7.66 -5.88
CA SER A 17 19.14 6.93 -5.03
C SER A 17 18.69 5.62 -5.68
N GLY A 18 18.66 4.56 -4.88
CA GLY A 18 18.20 3.24 -5.27
C GLY A 18 16.89 2.85 -4.59
N ILE A 19 16.08 2.08 -5.31
CA ILE A 19 14.89 1.41 -4.78
C ILE A 19 15.10 -0.10 -4.89
N GLY A 20 14.91 -0.81 -3.77
CA GLY A 20 14.94 -2.27 -3.71
C GLY A 20 13.66 -2.81 -3.11
N SER A 21 13.16 -3.94 -3.61
CA SER A 21 12.03 -4.63 -3.00
C SER A 21 12.23 -6.14 -3.05
N LEU A 22 12.06 -6.77 -1.90
CA LEU A 22 12.05 -8.21 -1.72
C LEU A 22 10.63 -8.62 -1.38
N ALA A 23 10.08 -9.63 -2.05
CA ALA A 23 8.78 -10.17 -1.69
C ALA A 23 8.78 -11.70 -1.66
N PHE A 24 8.05 -12.25 -0.71
CA PHE A 24 7.87 -13.68 -0.49
C PHE A 24 6.38 -13.99 -0.52
N ASN A 25 5.97 -14.93 -1.37
CA ASN A 25 4.58 -15.38 -1.46
C ASN A 25 4.42 -16.69 -0.68
N ALA A 26 3.47 -16.69 0.26
CA ALA A 26 3.09 -17.82 1.09
C ALA A 26 1.57 -18.04 0.94
N GLY A 27 1.18 -18.89 -0.01
CA GLY A 27 -0.22 -19.07 -0.39
C GLY A 27 -0.81 -17.79 -0.96
N ASP A 28 -1.91 -17.33 -0.37
CA ASP A 28 -2.61 -16.09 -0.74
C ASP A 28 -1.97 -14.82 -0.17
N ILE A 29 -1.01 -14.97 0.76
CA ILE A 29 -0.36 -13.85 1.43
C ILE A 29 1.00 -13.57 0.80
N LYS A 30 1.32 -12.29 0.68
CA LYS A 30 2.62 -11.79 0.24
C LYS A 30 3.24 -10.92 1.32
N LEU A 31 4.43 -11.30 1.74
CA LEU A 31 5.31 -10.51 2.59
C LEU A 31 6.21 -9.68 1.68
N ARG A 32 6.34 -8.39 1.92
CA ARG A 32 7.20 -7.50 1.12
C ARG A 32 8.04 -6.62 2.04
N ALA A 33 9.33 -6.54 1.77
CA ALA A 33 10.19 -5.48 2.27
C ALA A 33 10.53 -4.54 1.11
N THR A 34 10.40 -3.24 1.31
CA THR A 34 10.74 -2.22 0.30
C THR A 34 11.69 -1.21 0.91
N MET A 35 12.77 -0.94 0.21
CA MET A 35 13.75 0.08 0.55
C MET A 35 13.70 1.16 -0.54
N THR A 36 13.55 2.43 -0.13
CA THR A 36 13.64 3.60 -1.00
C THR A 36 14.74 4.52 -0.49
N ASP A 37 15.29 5.34 -1.39
CA ASP A 37 16.25 6.40 -1.06
C ASP A 37 17.53 5.92 -0.38
N ALA A 38 18.01 4.74 -0.77
CA ALA A 38 19.33 4.27 -0.33
C ALA A 38 20.42 5.14 -0.97
N THR A 39 21.02 6.03 -0.17
CA THR A 39 22.20 6.80 -0.57
C THR A 39 23.45 6.11 -0.01
N LEU A 40 24.49 5.97 -0.84
CA LEU A 40 25.75 5.30 -0.48
C LEU A 40 26.90 6.27 -0.18
N VAL A 41 26.65 7.58 -0.32
CA VAL A 41 27.70 8.62 -0.39
C VAL A 41 28.41 8.86 0.96
N ALA A 42 27.82 8.44 2.10
CA ALA A 42 28.40 8.59 3.44
C ALA A 42 28.16 7.38 4.36
N GLY A 43 27.90 6.20 3.79
CA GLY A 43 27.42 5.01 4.51
C GLY A 43 25.92 4.79 4.32
N PRO A 44 25.40 3.58 4.62
CA PRO A 44 24.01 3.23 4.34
C PRO A 44 23.07 4.02 5.25
N THR A 45 22.41 5.06 4.71
CA THR A 45 21.27 5.70 5.38
C THR A 45 19.97 5.09 4.86
N LEU A 46 19.20 4.45 5.75
CA LEU A 46 17.92 3.82 5.43
C LEU A 46 16.79 4.81 5.73
N THR A 47 16.61 5.79 4.86
CA THR A 47 15.57 6.82 5.03
C THR A 47 14.19 6.34 4.59
N GLY A 48 14.12 5.33 3.73
CA GLY A 48 12.90 4.64 3.34
C GLY A 48 13.02 3.13 3.51
N LEU A 49 12.41 2.58 4.56
CA LEU A 49 12.21 1.15 4.71
C LEU A 49 10.76 0.89 5.10
N SER A 50 10.06 0.04 4.35
CA SER A 50 8.73 -0.44 4.69
C SER A 50 8.63 -1.96 4.66
N LEU A 51 7.85 -2.50 5.58
CA LEU A 51 7.49 -3.91 5.66
C LEU A 51 5.99 -4.03 5.45
N ALA A 52 5.55 -4.90 4.55
CA ALA A 52 4.15 -5.08 4.23
C ALA A 52 3.74 -6.55 4.25
N VAL A 53 2.53 -6.79 4.75
CA VAL A 53 1.80 -8.05 4.61
C VAL A 53 0.55 -7.75 3.81
N GLU A 54 0.38 -8.40 2.66
CA GLU A 54 -0.78 -8.17 1.79
C GLU A 54 -1.40 -9.47 1.32
N LYS A 55 -2.74 -9.47 1.19
CA LYS A 55 -3.47 -10.41 0.35
C LYS A 55 -3.95 -9.62 -0.87
N PRO A 56 -3.43 -9.89 -2.08
CA PRO A 56 -3.85 -9.18 -3.29
C PRO A 56 -5.38 -9.20 -3.44
N GLY A 57 -5.98 -8.03 -3.67
CA GLY A 57 -7.44 -7.91 -3.81
C GLY A 57 -8.22 -7.84 -2.48
N SER A 58 -7.58 -7.99 -1.31
CA SER A 58 -8.28 -8.04 -0.02
C SER A 58 -7.73 -7.07 1.02
N PHE A 59 -6.44 -7.10 1.34
CA PHE A 59 -5.88 -6.16 2.32
C PHE A 59 -4.38 -5.95 2.14
N MET A 60 -3.89 -4.86 2.72
CA MET A 60 -2.48 -4.57 2.90
C MET A 60 -2.28 -3.87 4.25
N ILE A 61 -1.33 -4.38 5.03
CA ILE A 61 -0.84 -3.74 6.25
C ILE A 61 0.62 -3.39 5.99
N GLU A 62 0.94 -2.10 5.99
CA GLU A 62 2.29 -1.61 5.75
C GLU A 62 2.81 -0.85 6.96
N TYR A 63 4.00 -1.21 7.41
CA TYR A 63 4.74 -0.53 8.45
C TYR A 63 5.92 0.23 7.85
N ASN A 64 5.93 1.54 8.00
CA ASN A 64 7.08 2.39 7.67
C ASN A 64 8.03 2.41 8.87
N VAL A 65 9.21 1.81 8.71
CA VAL A 65 10.18 1.60 9.79
C VAL A 65 10.75 2.91 10.33
N PRO A 66 11.28 3.84 9.49
CA PRO A 66 11.80 5.11 9.99
C PRO A 66 10.76 5.98 10.68
N LYS A 67 9.54 6.05 10.13
CA LYS A 67 8.45 6.88 10.69
C LYS A 67 7.72 6.21 11.85
N LYS A 68 7.98 4.92 12.11
CA LYS A 68 7.23 4.10 13.07
C LYS A 68 5.71 4.18 12.87
N ASP A 69 5.31 4.24 11.60
CA ASP A 69 3.90 4.42 11.21
C ASP A 69 3.35 3.15 10.59
N VAL A 70 2.07 2.90 10.82
CA VAL A 70 1.34 1.78 10.21
C VAL A 70 0.17 2.30 9.39
N ARG A 71 0.06 1.77 8.18
CA ARG A 71 -1.06 1.99 7.28
C ARG A 71 -1.81 0.70 7.08
N PHE A 72 -3.12 0.76 7.30
CA PHE A 72 -4.05 -0.32 7.01
C PHE A 72 -4.80 0.00 5.73
N GLN A 73 -4.95 -0.97 4.85
CA GLN A 73 -5.81 -0.89 3.69
C GLN A 73 -6.64 -2.18 3.59
N PHE A 74 -7.95 -2.04 3.52
CA PHE A 74 -8.88 -3.15 3.31
C PHE A 74 -9.71 -2.87 2.07
N MET A 75 -9.85 -3.89 1.23
CA MET A 75 -10.59 -3.84 -0.02
C MET A 75 -11.62 -4.95 0.00
N ASN A 76 -12.84 -4.63 -0.37
CA ASN A 76 -13.91 -5.61 -0.47
C ASN A 76 -14.79 -5.30 -1.68
N THR A 77 -15.30 -6.33 -2.32
CA THR A 77 -16.29 -6.22 -3.38
C THR A 77 -17.53 -6.98 -2.96
N ILE A 78 -18.63 -6.27 -2.77
CA ILE A 78 -19.95 -6.86 -2.50
C ILE A 78 -20.85 -6.67 -3.72
N ARG A 79 -21.96 -7.41 -3.80
CA ARG A 79 -22.93 -7.26 -4.90
C ARG A 79 -24.19 -6.60 -4.38
N ILE A 80 -24.63 -5.53 -5.05
CA ILE A 80 -25.92 -4.87 -4.83
C ILE A 80 -26.70 -4.99 -6.13
N ALA A 81 -27.88 -5.61 -6.09
CA ALA A 81 -28.67 -5.90 -7.30
C ALA A 81 -27.81 -6.56 -8.42
N GLU A 82 -27.01 -7.56 -8.02
CA GLU A 82 -26.03 -8.26 -8.87
C GLU A 82 -24.87 -7.41 -9.42
N LYS A 83 -24.85 -6.11 -9.15
CA LYS A 83 -23.80 -5.19 -9.58
C LYS A 83 -22.67 -5.10 -8.54
N PRO A 84 -21.40 -5.08 -8.96
CA PRO A 84 -20.29 -5.02 -8.02
C PRO A 84 -20.17 -3.61 -7.42
N LEU A 85 -20.20 -3.55 -6.09
CA LEU A 85 -19.81 -2.40 -5.28
C LEU A 85 -18.42 -2.69 -4.70
N ASN A 86 -17.41 -1.97 -5.19
CA ASN A 86 -16.06 -2.02 -4.65
C ASN A 86 -15.92 -0.99 -3.53
N LEU A 87 -15.37 -1.41 -2.40
CA LEU A 87 -15.12 -0.61 -1.22
C LEU A 87 -13.64 -0.68 -0.88
N THR A 88 -13.03 0.47 -0.60
CA THR A 88 -11.67 0.54 -0.06
C THR A 88 -11.69 1.39 1.20
N TYR A 89 -11.15 0.86 2.28
CA TYR A 89 -10.87 1.58 3.51
C TYR A 89 -9.36 1.70 3.69
N ILE A 90 -8.87 2.90 3.96
CA ILE A 90 -7.46 3.15 4.26
C ILE A 90 -7.38 3.93 5.57
N HIS A 91 -6.54 3.50 6.50
CA HIS A 91 -6.24 4.26 7.70
C HIS A 91 -4.73 4.35 7.91
N SER A 92 -4.23 5.58 7.98
CA SER A 92 -2.84 5.89 8.34
C SER A 92 -2.81 6.35 9.80
N ARG A 93 -2.07 5.63 10.65
CA ARG A 93 -2.03 5.93 12.09
C ARG A 93 -1.37 7.28 12.37
N ALA A 94 -0.22 7.59 11.78
CA ALA A 94 0.53 8.82 12.07
C ALA A 94 -0.21 10.07 11.61
N ASP A 95 -0.80 10.03 10.42
CA ASP A 95 -1.61 11.13 9.88
C ASP A 95 -2.96 11.26 10.60
N ASN A 96 -3.33 10.26 11.42
CA ASN A 96 -4.67 10.03 11.96
C ASN A 96 -5.75 10.23 10.88
N ARG A 97 -5.48 9.70 9.69
CA ARG A 97 -6.26 9.95 8.49
C ARG A 97 -6.91 8.66 8.03
N THR A 98 -8.21 8.77 7.78
CA THR A 98 -9.04 7.70 7.24
C THR A 98 -9.56 8.11 5.87
N ILE A 99 -9.49 7.22 4.90
CA ILE A 99 -10.06 7.37 3.56
C ILE A 99 -11.01 6.20 3.34
N VAL A 100 -12.19 6.50 2.83
CA VAL A 100 -13.19 5.51 2.41
C VAL A 100 -13.57 5.79 0.97
N ASP A 101 -13.30 4.83 0.10
CA ASP A 101 -13.71 4.84 -1.30
C ASP A 101 -14.81 3.83 -1.54
N GLY A 102 -15.78 4.20 -2.37
CA GLY A 102 -16.82 3.33 -2.87
C GLY A 102 -17.01 3.52 -4.37
N SER A 103 -17.19 2.43 -5.11
CA SER A 103 -17.61 2.52 -6.51
C SER A 103 -18.57 1.40 -6.91
N LEU A 104 -19.72 1.80 -7.45
CA LEU A 104 -20.76 0.90 -7.94
C LEU A 104 -20.75 0.91 -9.47
N VAL A 105 -20.56 -0.26 -10.08
CA VAL A 105 -20.66 -0.42 -11.54
C VAL A 105 -22.12 -0.65 -11.90
N ILE A 106 -22.75 0.30 -12.58
CA ILE A 106 -24.16 0.21 -12.95
C ILE A 106 -24.31 -0.66 -14.21
N ASP A 107 -23.51 -0.39 -15.24
CA ASP A 107 -23.41 -1.17 -16.47
C ASP A 107 -22.02 -0.98 -17.12
N SER A 108 -21.85 -1.42 -18.37
CA SER A 108 -20.56 -1.33 -19.08
C SER A 108 -20.12 0.12 -19.38
N ALA A 109 -21.04 1.08 -19.37
CA ALA A 109 -20.79 2.49 -19.66
C ALA A 109 -20.89 3.38 -18.41
N ASN A 110 -21.59 2.93 -17.35
CA ASN A 110 -21.95 3.75 -16.20
C ASN A 110 -21.34 3.21 -14.89
N LYS A 111 -20.64 4.10 -14.17
CA LYS A 111 -20.04 3.83 -12.85
C LYS A 111 -20.25 5.03 -11.94
N LEU A 112 -20.82 4.80 -10.76
CA LEU A 112 -20.90 5.80 -9.69
C LEU A 112 -19.74 5.60 -8.73
N SER A 113 -19.02 6.66 -8.38
CA SER A 113 -17.92 6.60 -7.41
C SER A 113 -18.04 7.71 -6.37
N ALA A 114 -17.67 7.41 -5.13
CA ALA A 114 -17.60 8.35 -4.03
C ALA A 114 -16.34 8.09 -3.22
N ASN A 115 -15.71 9.17 -2.74
CA ASN A 115 -14.60 9.13 -1.80
C ASN A 115 -14.95 10.05 -0.63
N HIS A 116 -14.62 9.63 0.57
CA HIS A 116 -14.63 10.49 1.75
C HIS A 116 -13.33 10.34 2.54
N MET A 117 -12.80 11.46 3.02
CA MET A 117 -11.61 11.51 3.85
C MET A 117 -11.95 12.20 5.17
N VAL A 118 -11.53 11.60 6.28
CA VAL A 118 -11.71 12.13 7.63
C VAL A 118 -10.39 12.08 8.37
N GLY A 119 -10.10 13.15 9.11
CA GLY A 119 -8.90 13.26 9.93
C GLY A 119 -7.76 13.94 9.18
N THR A 120 -7.35 15.07 9.75
CA THR A 120 -6.09 15.75 9.45
C THR A 120 -5.57 16.20 10.80
N ASN A 121 -4.40 15.70 11.23
CA ASN A 121 -3.68 16.36 12.31
C ASN A 121 -3.25 17.75 11.80
N ASN A 122 -4.09 18.76 12.03
CA ASN A 122 -3.69 20.15 11.99
C ASN A 122 -3.02 20.45 13.33
N TYR A 123 -1.70 20.34 13.40
CA TYR A 123 -0.96 21.07 14.43
C TYR A 123 -0.74 22.48 13.88
N PHE A 124 -1.46 23.45 14.46
CA PHE A 124 -1.13 24.87 14.32
C PHE A 124 0.24 25.16 14.94
#